data_AF-F2BX55-F1
#
_entry.id   AF-F2BX55-F1
#
_cell.length_a   1.000
_cell.length_b   1.000
_cell.length_c   1.000
_cell.angle_alpha   90.00
_cell.angle_beta   90.00
_cell.angle_gamma   90.00
#
_symmetry.space_group_name_H-M   'P 1'
#
loop_
_entity.id
_entity.type
_entity.pdbx_description
1 polymer ?
#
loop_
_entity_poly.entity_id
_entity_poly.type
_entity_poly.pdbx_seq_one_letter_code
_entity_poly.pdbx_strand_id
1 'polypeptide(L)'
;MRKIILTGAVLAMLTSAAPMVHAQIDPDVQTALDNKVNKQEYTAKIQELEGKANGLDGKIDNVGKSFNQYKDQNEENLKKKLDADKLQDELTKQKVEINNDVQGKIDQAKNDLKGDINQAKTELESKITENKKLIQGDDGNGGLKGDIKKLQDAVGDNNSGLQKEVNTIKATAEAQRNVLTELNKVVGKDENEGLRKAVKENANNITQADNKAESAKAESAAASRLALEVKGKAETADQKATQALTDVAELKAKGNDMAKDIAELGGRIDVTGAMSAALAGLKPLQYDPMAPTQVMGSASTYEGQQAYALGLAHFTSEDLMVHGGVSFTNSHKYMANVGVTYKFGHSAEKSMIPMRYQAGPISSIYVMQKENEMMREKMAQQEERIAQLEEMIMNMKK
;
A
#
# COMPACT_ATOMS: atom_id res chain seq x y z
N MET A 1 34.10 49.23 0.60
CA MET A 1 34.73 50.41 -0.06
C MET A 1 33.71 51.39 -0.67
N ARG A 2 32.72 51.90 0.10
CA ARG A 2 31.79 52.95 -0.39
C ARG A 2 31.43 54.04 0.63
N LYS A 3 32.05 54.07 1.82
CA LYS A 3 31.69 55.02 2.90
C LYS A 3 32.70 56.14 3.19
N ILE A 4 33.89 56.12 2.58
CA ILE A 4 34.93 57.16 2.78
C ILE A 4 34.75 58.37 1.84
N ILE A 5 33.95 58.24 0.79
CA ILE A 5 33.79 59.31 -0.22
C ILE A 5 32.82 60.41 0.25
N LEU A 6 31.88 60.11 1.16
CA LEU A 6 30.88 61.09 1.57
C LEU A 6 31.42 62.15 2.53
N THR A 7 32.40 61.81 3.38
CA THR A 7 33.00 62.76 4.34
C THR A 7 33.94 63.76 3.67
N GLY A 8 34.68 63.36 2.63
CA GLY A 8 35.51 64.27 1.84
C GLY A 8 34.69 65.28 1.02
N ALA A 9 33.53 64.85 0.49
CA ALA A 9 32.66 65.72 -0.30
C ALA A 9 31.96 66.79 0.53
N VAL A 10 31.57 66.50 1.79
CA VAL A 10 30.93 67.48 2.68
C VAL A 10 31.94 68.53 3.17
N LEU A 11 33.18 68.14 3.43
CA LEU A 11 34.25 69.08 3.79
C LEU A 11 34.64 70.00 2.61
N ALA A 12 34.64 69.47 1.38
CA ALA A 12 34.87 70.26 0.16
C ALA A 12 33.69 71.17 -0.22
N MET A 13 32.44 70.77 0.07
CA MET A 13 31.25 71.62 -0.13
C MET A 13 31.19 72.77 0.88
N LEU A 14 31.63 72.56 2.13
CA LEU A 14 31.75 73.63 3.13
C LEU A 14 32.85 74.65 2.80
N THR A 15 33.87 74.27 2.01
CA THR A 15 34.90 75.21 1.54
C THR A 15 34.58 75.87 0.20
N SER A 16 33.52 75.48 -0.52
CA SER A 16 33.21 75.98 -1.87
C SER A 16 31.90 76.79 -1.99
N ALA A 17 31.15 76.98 -0.90
CA ALA A 17 29.95 77.81 -0.87
C ALA A 17 30.14 79.07 0.01
N ALA A 18 30.91 80.04 -0.49
CA ALA A 18 30.79 81.45 -0.07
C ALA A 18 31.06 82.36 -1.28
N PRO A 19 30.03 82.77 -2.04
CA PRO A 19 30.14 83.85 -3.00
C PRO A 19 30.05 85.21 -2.27
N MET A 20 31.02 86.08 -2.55
CA MET A 20 30.87 87.53 -2.72
C MET A 20 29.84 88.27 -1.84
N VAL A 21 30.22 88.66 -0.62
CA VAL A 21 29.84 89.96 -0.01
C VAL A 21 31.01 90.41 0.87
N HIS A 22 31.77 91.41 0.44
CA HIS A 22 32.67 92.15 1.33
C HIS A 22 31.83 93.10 2.20
N ALA A 23 31.27 92.57 3.28
CA ALA A 23 31.04 93.35 4.48
C ALA A 23 32.25 93.05 5.38
N GLN A 24 33.07 94.07 5.67
CA GLN A 24 34.10 93.98 6.71
C GLN A 24 33.40 93.57 8.00
N ILE A 25 33.53 92.30 8.38
CA ILE A 25 33.18 91.84 9.71
C ILE A 25 34.15 92.56 10.63
N ASP A 26 33.60 93.33 11.57
CA ASP A 26 34.32 94.05 12.60
C ASP A 26 35.36 93.10 13.24
N PRO A 27 36.64 93.49 13.38
CA PRO A 27 37.69 92.66 13.99
C PRO A 27 37.26 92.06 15.33
N ASP A 28 36.41 92.75 16.09
CA ASP A 28 35.87 92.28 17.37
C ASP A 28 34.81 91.18 17.19
N VAL A 29 34.04 91.19 16.09
CA VAL A 29 33.07 90.15 15.74
C VAL A 29 33.78 88.91 15.20
N GLN A 30 34.86 89.06 14.43
CA GLN A 30 35.68 87.93 13.98
C GLN A 30 36.39 87.25 15.17
N THR A 31 36.91 88.05 16.11
CA THR A 31 37.52 87.56 17.35
C THR A 31 36.48 86.92 18.28
N ALA A 32 35.25 87.45 18.32
CA ALA A 32 34.14 86.84 19.04
C ALA A 32 33.63 85.54 18.39
N LEU A 33 33.74 85.39 17.07
CA LEU A 33 33.38 84.17 16.34
C LEU A 33 34.43 83.06 16.53
N ASP A 34 35.72 83.40 16.48
CA ASP A 34 36.81 82.48 16.80
C ASP A 34 36.84 82.10 18.30
N ASN A 35 36.38 82.98 19.20
CA ASN A 35 36.19 82.65 20.62
C ASN A 35 34.87 81.88 20.90
N LYS A 36 33.82 82.03 20.08
CA LYS A 36 32.56 81.25 20.21
C LYS A 36 32.65 79.88 19.57
N VAL A 37 33.44 79.73 18.51
CA VAL A 37 33.68 78.45 17.84
C VAL A 37 34.93 77.86 18.44
N ASN A 38 34.77 76.99 19.44
CA ASN A 38 35.87 76.29 20.11
C ASN A 38 36.51 75.24 19.17
N LYS A 39 37.18 75.71 18.12
CA LYS A 39 37.65 74.93 16.96
C LYS A 39 38.67 73.87 17.35
N GLN A 40 39.43 74.11 18.43
CA GLN A 40 40.33 73.13 19.03
C GLN A 40 39.55 71.97 19.67
N GLU A 41 38.45 72.24 20.36
CA GLU A 41 37.62 71.22 21.00
C GLU A 41 36.89 70.34 19.98
N TYR A 42 36.39 70.94 18.89
CA TYR A 42 35.77 70.17 17.80
C TYR A 42 36.79 69.30 17.06
N THR A 43 38.00 69.80 16.80
CA THR A 43 39.08 69.01 16.18
C THR A 43 39.48 67.83 17.07
N ALA A 44 39.61 68.04 18.40
CA ALA A 44 39.91 66.97 19.34
C ALA A 44 38.81 65.90 19.39
N LYS A 45 37.53 66.31 19.40
CA LYS A 45 36.37 65.40 19.31
C LYS A 45 36.35 64.61 18.01
N ILE A 46 36.70 65.22 16.88
CA ILE A 46 36.79 64.53 15.58
C ILE A 46 37.88 63.46 15.61
N GLN A 47 39.07 63.77 16.12
CA GLN A 47 40.15 62.77 16.26
C GLN A 47 39.78 61.63 17.21
N GLU A 48 39.09 61.91 18.31
CA GLU A 48 38.58 60.88 19.22
C GLU A 48 37.54 59.97 18.54
N LEU A 49 36.64 60.56 17.75
CA LEU A 49 35.64 59.82 16.98
C LEU A 49 36.27 58.99 15.86
N GLU A 50 37.30 59.49 15.17
CA GLU A 50 38.08 58.73 14.19
C GLU A 50 38.82 57.56 14.85
N GLY A 51 39.41 57.77 16.02
CA GLY A 51 40.01 56.69 16.82
C GLY A 51 39.00 55.61 17.20
N LYS A 52 37.80 56.00 17.65
CA LYS A 52 36.70 55.07 17.95
C LYS A 52 36.19 54.35 16.70
N ALA A 53 36.07 55.05 15.57
CA ALA A 53 35.67 54.47 14.29
C ALA A 53 36.67 53.42 13.79
N ASN A 54 37.96 53.70 13.86
CA ASN A 54 39.01 52.75 13.53
C ASN A 54 39.01 51.53 14.47
N GLY A 55 38.72 51.74 15.77
CA GLY A 55 38.54 50.65 16.73
C GLY A 55 37.30 49.79 16.45
N LEU A 56 36.23 50.38 15.93
CA LEU A 56 35.01 49.67 15.48
C LEU A 56 35.29 48.85 14.22
N ASP A 57 36.00 49.40 13.24
CA ASP A 57 36.39 48.67 12.02
C ASP A 57 37.23 47.42 12.35
N GLY A 58 38.18 47.53 13.27
CA GLY A 58 38.95 46.38 13.75
C GLY A 58 38.10 45.30 14.43
N LYS A 59 37.06 45.68 15.17
CA LYS A 59 36.10 44.74 15.77
C LYS A 59 35.22 44.07 14.72
N ILE A 60 34.77 44.82 13.71
CA ILE A 60 33.96 44.29 12.60
C ILE A 60 34.77 43.26 11.80
N ASP A 61 36.05 43.54 11.51
CA ASP A 61 36.93 42.60 10.83
C ASP A 61 37.13 41.31 11.64
N ASN A 62 37.31 41.41 12.96
CA ASN A 62 37.44 40.25 13.82
C ASN A 62 36.15 39.41 13.87
N VAL A 63 34.99 40.06 13.96
CA VAL A 63 33.69 39.37 13.87
C VAL A 63 33.52 38.67 12.52
N GLY A 64 33.93 39.32 11.42
CA GLY A 64 33.91 38.72 10.08
C GLY A 64 34.81 37.48 9.98
N LYS A 65 36.02 37.52 10.55
CA LYS A 65 36.92 36.37 10.61
C LYS A 65 36.36 35.23 11.46
N SER A 66 35.84 35.52 12.65
CA SER A 66 35.22 34.50 13.50
C SER A 66 33.99 33.88 12.84
N PHE A 67 33.15 34.66 12.16
CA PHE A 67 31.98 34.16 11.43
C PHE A 67 32.39 33.19 10.32
N ASN A 68 33.40 33.54 9.51
CA ASN A 68 33.90 32.66 8.45
C ASN A 68 34.50 31.37 9.03
N GLN A 69 35.26 31.47 10.12
CA GLN A 69 35.81 30.30 10.79
C GLN A 69 34.72 29.36 11.34
N TYR A 70 33.66 29.92 11.95
CA TYR A 70 32.50 29.13 12.40
C TYR A 70 31.77 28.47 11.23
N LYS A 71 31.62 29.18 10.10
CA LYS A 71 31.00 28.64 8.89
C LYS A 71 31.79 27.46 8.33
N ASP A 72 33.10 27.62 8.17
CA ASP A 72 33.99 26.59 7.61
C ASP A 72 34.01 25.34 8.50
N GLN A 73 34.10 25.52 9.83
CA GLN A 73 34.02 24.42 10.78
C GLN A 73 32.69 23.67 10.73
N ASN A 74 31.58 24.38 10.55
CA ASN A 74 30.26 23.74 10.44
C ASN A 74 30.10 22.96 9.12
N GLU A 75 30.60 23.51 8.00
CA GLU A 75 30.60 22.82 6.71
C GLU A 75 31.45 21.54 6.75
N GLU A 76 32.62 21.57 7.39
CA GLU A 76 33.47 20.39 7.54
C GLU A 76 32.83 19.33 8.45
N ASN A 77 32.24 19.75 9.58
CA ASN A 77 31.54 18.85 10.49
C ASN A 77 30.31 18.20 9.84
N LEU A 78 29.60 18.94 8.98
CA LEU A 78 28.46 18.42 8.24
C LEU A 78 28.92 17.36 7.21
N LYS A 79 30.00 17.64 6.46
CA LYS A 79 30.59 16.65 5.53
C LYS A 79 31.06 15.37 6.21
N LYS A 80 31.65 15.45 7.41
CA LYS A 80 32.07 14.26 8.18
C LYS A 80 30.90 13.42 8.70
N LYS A 81 29.76 14.05 9.02
CA LYS A 81 28.55 13.34 9.52
C LYS A 81 27.66 12.79 8.41
N LEU A 82 27.67 13.43 7.23
CA LEU A 82 26.87 13.05 6.06
C LEU A 82 27.77 12.42 4.98
N ASP A 83 28.53 11.39 5.35
CA ASP A 83 29.35 10.64 4.42
C ASP A 83 28.44 9.82 3.50
N ALA A 84 28.06 10.42 2.37
CA ALA A 84 27.12 9.87 1.41
C ALA A 84 27.60 8.51 0.87
N ASP A 85 28.92 8.32 0.75
CA ASP A 85 29.53 7.08 0.28
C ASP A 85 29.29 5.94 1.29
N LYS A 86 29.44 6.20 2.59
CA LYS A 86 29.12 5.19 3.63
C LYS A 86 27.65 4.82 3.67
N LEU A 87 26.76 5.81 3.57
CA LEU A 87 25.31 5.58 3.49
C LEU A 87 24.94 4.74 2.25
N GLN A 88 25.61 4.99 1.14
CA GLN A 88 25.42 4.25 -0.11
C GLN A 88 25.99 2.83 -0.03
N ASP A 89 27.11 2.62 0.66
CA ASP A 89 27.67 1.30 0.95
C ASP A 89 26.76 0.47 1.85
N GLU A 90 26.22 1.07 2.92
CA GLU A 90 25.28 0.42 3.85
C GLU A 90 23.98 0.02 3.12
N LEU A 91 23.45 0.93 2.28
CA LEU A 91 22.27 0.65 1.45
C LEU A 91 22.54 -0.47 0.45
N THR A 92 23.75 -0.51 -0.12
CA THR A 92 24.15 -1.56 -1.07
C THR A 92 24.27 -2.92 -0.36
N LYS A 93 24.87 -2.96 0.83
CA LYS A 93 24.91 -4.16 1.68
C LYS A 93 23.52 -4.69 2.00
N GLN A 94 22.62 -3.83 2.48
CA GLN A 94 21.24 -4.23 2.79
C GLN A 94 20.51 -4.77 1.56
N LYS A 95 20.69 -4.16 0.38
CA LYS A 95 20.12 -4.68 -0.88
C LYS A 95 20.65 -6.07 -1.22
N VAL A 96 21.95 -6.31 -1.06
CA VAL A 96 22.56 -7.62 -1.32
C VAL A 96 22.04 -8.68 -0.34
N GLU A 97 21.94 -8.34 0.95
CA GLU A 97 21.38 -9.25 1.96
C GLU A 97 19.92 -9.61 1.67
N ILE A 98 19.08 -8.62 1.37
CA ILE A 98 17.67 -8.84 1.01
C ILE A 98 17.57 -9.71 -0.24
N ASN A 99 18.36 -9.42 -1.28
CA ASN A 99 18.34 -10.22 -2.51
C ASN A 99 18.75 -11.67 -2.26
N ASN A 100 19.76 -11.91 -1.42
CA ASN A 100 20.19 -13.26 -1.09
C ASN A 100 19.14 -14.02 -0.26
N ASP A 101 18.50 -13.37 0.71
CA ASP A 101 17.42 -13.99 1.51
C ASP A 101 16.20 -14.33 0.64
N VAL A 102 15.78 -13.40 -0.22
CA VAL A 102 14.69 -13.61 -1.18
C VAL A 102 15.03 -14.75 -2.14
N GLN A 103 16.25 -14.79 -2.67
CA GLN A 103 16.69 -15.86 -3.56
C GLN A 103 16.69 -17.22 -2.85
N GLY A 104 17.17 -17.29 -1.62
CA GLY A 104 17.15 -18.51 -0.80
C GLY A 104 15.73 -19.03 -0.56
N LYS A 105 14.78 -18.14 -0.23
CA LYS A 105 13.36 -18.50 -0.06
C LYS A 105 12.72 -18.98 -1.38
N ILE A 106 13.06 -18.36 -2.50
CA ILE A 106 12.60 -18.79 -3.84
C ILE A 106 13.12 -20.19 -4.16
N ASP A 107 14.40 -20.47 -3.90
CA ASP A 107 15.01 -21.76 -4.21
C ASP A 107 14.45 -22.87 -3.31
N GLN A 108 14.21 -22.57 -2.04
CA GLN A 108 13.51 -23.49 -1.13
C GLN A 108 12.09 -23.81 -1.65
N ALA A 109 11.29 -22.78 -1.95
CA ALA A 109 9.93 -22.98 -2.46
C ALA A 109 9.90 -23.77 -3.78
N LYS A 110 10.88 -23.56 -4.67
CA LYS A 110 11.02 -24.35 -5.91
C LYS A 110 11.32 -25.82 -5.62
N ASN A 111 12.19 -26.10 -4.65
CA ASN A 111 12.55 -27.46 -4.29
C ASN A 111 11.38 -28.20 -3.64
N ASP A 112 10.65 -27.53 -2.74
CA ASP A 112 9.45 -28.09 -2.10
C ASP A 112 8.37 -28.41 -3.14
N LEU A 113 8.07 -27.46 -4.03
CA LEU A 113 7.10 -27.67 -5.13
C LEU A 113 7.52 -28.81 -6.06
N LYS A 114 8.81 -28.93 -6.36
CA LYS A 114 9.33 -30.04 -7.17
C LYS A 114 9.17 -31.39 -6.45
N GLY A 115 9.33 -31.41 -5.12
CA GLY A 115 9.05 -32.57 -4.28
C GLY A 115 7.59 -33.02 -4.39
N ASP A 116 6.67 -32.09 -4.16
CA ASP A 116 5.23 -32.34 -4.21
C ASP A 116 4.78 -32.85 -5.60
N ILE A 117 5.29 -32.24 -6.68
CA ILE A 117 5.00 -32.66 -8.06
C ILE A 117 5.49 -34.08 -8.31
N ASN A 118 6.70 -34.42 -7.86
CA ASN A 118 7.25 -35.76 -8.05
C ASN A 118 6.45 -36.80 -7.27
N GLN A 119 6.05 -36.50 -6.04
CA GLN A 119 5.21 -37.40 -5.25
C GLN A 119 3.87 -37.64 -5.93
N ALA A 120 3.17 -36.56 -6.34
CA ALA A 120 1.89 -36.66 -7.03
C ALA A 120 2.00 -37.45 -8.35
N LYS A 121 3.10 -37.26 -9.09
CA LYS A 121 3.40 -38.01 -10.30
C LYS A 121 3.57 -39.50 -10.02
N THR A 122 4.35 -39.88 -9.00
CA THR A 122 4.55 -41.28 -8.62
C THR A 122 3.24 -41.95 -8.18
N GLU A 123 2.41 -41.25 -7.41
CA GLU A 123 1.09 -41.75 -7.00
C GLU A 123 0.16 -41.98 -8.20
N LEU A 124 0.16 -41.07 -9.18
CA LEU A 124 -0.62 -41.21 -10.41
C LEU A 124 -0.11 -42.37 -11.27
N GLU A 125 1.20 -42.50 -11.47
CA GLU A 125 1.80 -43.61 -12.22
C GLU A 125 1.48 -44.98 -11.60
N SER A 126 1.47 -45.06 -10.26
CA SER A 126 1.07 -46.26 -9.52
C SER A 126 -0.40 -46.62 -9.78
N LYS A 127 -1.31 -45.65 -9.63
CA LYS A 127 -2.75 -45.85 -9.90
C LYS A 127 -3.04 -46.23 -11.35
N ILE A 128 -2.34 -45.62 -12.30
CA ILE A 128 -2.46 -45.96 -13.73
C ILE A 128 -2.02 -47.42 -13.95
N THR A 129 -0.93 -47.84 -13.33
CA THR A 129 -0.41 -49.20 -13.43
C THR A 129 -1.39 -50.22 -12.84
N GLU A 130 -1.96 -49.92 -11.67
CA GLU A 130 -2.97 -50.76 -11.02
C GLU A 130 -4.24 -50.88 -11.88
N ASN A 131 -4.77 -49.76 -12.36
CA ASN A 131 -5.93 -49.76 -13.26
C ASN A 131 -5.66 -50.53 -14.55
N LYS A 132 -4.46 -50.39 -15.13
CA LYS A 132 -4.05 -51.15 -16.30
C LYS A 132 -4.10 -52.65 -16.00
N LYS A 133 -3.53 -53.08 -14.86
CA LYS A 133 -3.55 -54.48 -14.42
C LYS A 133 -4.97 -55.02 -14.21
N LEU A 134 -5.89 -54.23 -13.63
CA LEU A 134 -7.29 -54.61 -13.49
C LEU A 134 -8.00 -54.80 -14.84
N ILE A 135 -7.68 -53.95 -15.83
CA ILE A 135 -8.30 -54.01 -17.16
C ILE A 135 -7.78 -55.20 -17.96
N GLN A 136 -6.46 -55.41 -18.01
CA GLN A 136 -5.84 -56.34 -18.97
C GLN A 136 -5.10 -57.53 -18.34
N GLY A 137 -4.98 -57.61 -17.02
CA GLY A 137 -4.15 -58.61 -16.33
C GLY A 137 -2.64 -58.41 -16.55
N ASP A 138 -1.84 -59.24 -15.87
CA ASP A 138 -0.37 -59.19 -15.99
C ASP A 138 0.14 -59.64 -17.37
N ASP A 139 -0.63 -60.47 -18.07
CA ASP A 139 -0.31 -61.06 -19.38
C ASP A 139 -0.94 -60.31 -20.56
N GLY A 140 -1.69 -59.22 -20.30
CA GLY A 140 -2.39 -58.44 -21.32
C GLY A 140 -3.68 -59.10 -21.87
N ASN A 141 -4.02 -60.29 -21.38
CA ASN A 141 -5.19 -61.06 -21.78
C ASN A 141 -6.06 -61.52 -20.60
N GLY A 142 -5.67 -61.21 -19.36
CA GLY A 142 -6.46 -61.40 -18.14
C GLY A 142 -7.30 -60.19 -17.76
N GLY A 143 -7.56 -60.05 -16.45
CA GLY A 143 -8.41 -58.99 -15.90
C GLY A 143 -9.81 -58.98 -16.52
N LEU A 144 -10.43 -57.79 -16.55
CA LEU A 144 -11.75 -57.60 -17.17
C LEU A 144 -11.77 -58.02 -18.64
N LYS A 145 -10.70 -57.77 -19.40
CA LYS A 145 -10.59 -58.17 -20.81
C LYS A 145 -10.70 -59.70 -20.98
N GLY A 146 -10.00 -60.45 -20.14
CA GLY A 146 -10.05 -61.92 -20.14
C GLY A 146 -11.42 -62.46 -19.76
N ASP A 147 -12.06 -61.87 -18.75
CA ASP A 147 -13.39 -62.28 -18.31
C ASP A 147 -14.47 -62.01 -19.37
N ILE A 148 -14.40 -60.86 -20.06
CA ILE A 148 -15.27 -60.56 -21.20
C ILE A 148 -15.11 -61.62 -22.30
N LYS A 149 -13.87 -62.03 -22.61
CA LYS A 149 -13.63 -63.04 -23.64
C LYS A 149 -14.20 -64.41 -23.26
N LYS A 150 -14.01 -64.85 -22.02
CA LYS A 150 -14.58 -66.13 -21.52
C LYS A 150 -16.10 -66.14 -21.64
N LEU A 151 -16.75 -65.03 -21.33
CA LEU A 151 -18.20 -64.89 -21.47
C LEU A 151 -18.65 -64.94 -22.95
N GLN A 152 -17.92 -64.28 -23.84
CA GLN A 152 -18.20 -64.33 -25.28
C GLN A 152 -18.07 -65.76 -25.83
N ASP A 153 -17.01 -66.48 -25.46
CA ASP A 153 -16.78 -67.87 -25.87
C ASP A 153 -17.92 -68.77 -25.35
N ALA A 154 -18.29 -68.66 -24.07
CA ALA A 154 -19.38 -69.45 -23.47
C ALA A 154 -20.76 -69.19 -24.12
N VAL A 155 -21.06 -67.93 -24.44
CA VAL A 155 -22.31 -67.58 -25.16
C VAL A 155 -22.32 -68.16 -26.57
N GLY A 156 -21.18 -68.10 -27.27
CA GLY A 156 -21.03 -68.70 -28.60
C GLY A 156 -21.26 -70.21 -28.60
N ASP A 157 -20.63 -70.92 -27.65
CA ASP A 157 -20.77 -72.37 -27.50
C ASP A 157 -22.22 -72.77 -27.23
N ASN A 158 -22.89 -72.10 -26.28
CA ASN A 158 -24.30 -72.35 -25.96
C ASN A 158 -25.22 -72.15 -27.17
N ASN A 159 -25.02 -71.08 -27.94
CA ASN A 159 -25.81 -70.82 -29.14
C ASN A 159 -25.63 -71.93 -30.20
N SER A 160 -24.40 -72.41 -30.38
CA SER A 160 -24.11 -73.51 -31.31
C SER A 160 -24.73 -74.84 -30.86
N GLY A 161 -24.73 -75.12 -29.54
CA GLY A 161 -25.34 -76.30 -28.94
C GLY A 161 -26.85 -76.31 -29.15
N LEU A 162 -27.52 -75.20 -28.85
CA LEU A 162 -28.96 -75.03 -29.07
C LEU A 162 -29.34 -75.22 -30.54
N GLN A 163 -28.55 -74.68 -31.48
CA GLN A 163 -28.81 -74.88 -32.91
C GLN A 163 -28.71 -76.36 -33.32
N LYS A 164 -27.75 -77.11 -32.78
CA LYS A 164 -27.64 -78.55 -33.03
C LYS A 164 -28.86 -79.29 -32.48
N GLU A 165 -29.26 -79.04 -31.25
CA GLU A 165 -30.45 -79.65 -30.64
C GLU A 165 -31.71 -79.35 -31.46
N VAL A 166 -31.92 -78.09 -31.87
CA VAL A 166 -33.04 -77.68 -32.73
C VAL A 166 -33.03 -78.43 -34.06
N ASN A 167 -31.88 -78.56 -34.72
CA ASN A 167 -31.76 -79.28 -35.98
C ASN A 167 -32.04 -80.79 -35.81
N THR A 168 -31.55 -81.40 -34.73
CA THR A 168 -31.85 -82.80 -34.40
C THR A 168 -33.35 -83.00 -34.18
N ILE A 169 -33.99 -82.14 -33.38
CA ILE A 169 -35.44 -82.19 -33.14
C ILE A 169 -36.22 -82.05 -34.44
N LYS A 170 -35.82 -81.12 -35.32
CA LYS A 170 -36.46 -80.93 -36.62
C LYS A 170 -36.36 -82.17 -37.51
N ALA A 171 -35.17 -82.78 -37.59
CA ALA A 171 -34.96 -84.02 -38.33
C ALA A 171 -35.78 -85.19 -37.74
N THR A 172 -35.85 -85.30 -36.41
CA THR A 172 -36.70 -86.30 -35.74
C THR A 172 -38.18 -86.08 -36.03
N ALA A 173 -38.64 -84.82 -36.03
CA ALA A 173 -40.03 -84.48 -36.34
C ALA A 173 -40.39 -84.79 -37.81
N GLU A 174 -39.46 -84.56 -38.75
CA GLU A 174 -39.64 -84.93 -40.17
C GLU A 174 -39.68 -86.45 -40.36
N ALA A 175 -38.81 -87.21 -39.67
CA ALA A 175 -38.85 -88.67 -39.69
C ALA A 175 -40.15 -89.22 -39.09
N GLN A 176 -40.62 -88.66 -37.97
CA GLN A 176 -41.91 -89.03 -37.35
C GLN A 176 -43.10 -88.72 -38.28
N ARG A 177 -43.09 -87.61 -39.02
CA ARG A 177 -44.11 -87.31 -40.05
C ARG A 177 -44.13 -88.34 -41.17
N ASN A 178 -42.98 -88.79 -41.64
CA ASN A 178 -42.89 -89.82 -42.68
C ASN A 178 -43.43 -91.18 -42.16
N VAL A 179 -43.10 -91.55 -40.92
CA VAL A 179 -43.67 -92.74 -40.26
C VAL A 179 -45.19 -92.62 -40.10
N LEU A 180 -45.71 -91.46 -39.69
CA LEU A 180 -47.16 -91.23 -39.55
C LEU A 180 -47.89 -91.35 -40.91
N THR A 181 -47.24 -90.91 -41.99
CA THR A 181 -47.75 -91.00 -43.37
C THR A 181 -47.79 -92.45 -43.87
N GLU A 182 -46.80 -93.27 -43.51
CA GLU A 182 -46.79 -94.71 -43.80
C GLU A 182 -47.75 -95.51 -42.89
N LEU A 183 -47.89 -95.14 -41.61
CA LEU A 183 -48.87 -95.76 -40.70
C LEU A 183 -50.31 -95.50 -41.15
N ASN A 184 -50.60 -94.29 -41.67
CA ASN A 184 -51.90 -93.93 -42.24
C ASN A 184 -52.26 -94.71 -43.52
N LYS A 185 -51.28 -95.32 -44.19
CA LYS A 185 -51.56 -96.25 -45.30
C LYS A 185 -51.96 -97.65 -44.81
N VAL A 186 -51.71 -97.98 -43.54
CA VAL A 186 -51.90 -99.34 -42.98
C VAL A 186 -53.09 -99.42 -42.02
N VAL A 187 -53.42 -98.37 -41.27
CA VAL A 187 -54.45 -98.45 -40.22
C VAL A 187 -55.58 -97.46 -40.47
N GLY A 188 -56.60 -97.92 -41.18
CA GLY A 188 -57.95 -97.40 -40.99
C GLY A 188 -58.68 -98.21 -39.92
N LYS A 189 -59.40 -97.53 -39.02
CA LYS A 189 -60.59 -97.96 -38.23
C LYS A 189 -60.92 -96.85 -37.21
N ASP A 190 -62.09 -96.22 -37.33
CA ASP A 190 -62.67 -95.09 -36.58
C ASP A 190 -62.29 -93.64 -36.96
N GLU A 191 -63.32 -92.86 -37.30
CA GLU A 191 -63.23 -91.64 -38.12
C GLU A 191 -62.82 -90.35 -37.38
N ASN A 192 -62.57 -90.34 -36.06
CA ASN A 192 -62.30 -89.07 -35.36
C ASN A 192 -61.38 -89.12 -34.12
N GLU A 193 -60.69 -90.22 -33.84
CA GLU A 193 -59.84 -90.33 -32.65
C GLU A 193 -58.46 -89.65 -32.82
N GLY A 194 -57.84 -89.80 -33.99
CA GLY A 194 -56.60 -89.09 -34.34
C GLY A 194 -56.79 -87.58 -34.47
N LEU A 195 -57.94 -87.15 -35.01
CA LEU A 195 -58.29 -85.74 -35.15
C LEU A 195 -58.46 -85.07 -33.76
N ARG A 196 -59.09 -85.76 -32.80
CA ARG A 196 -59.24 -85.28 -31.42
C ARG A 196 -57.91 -85.11 -30.67
N LYS A 197 -56.94 -85.99 -30.93
CA LYS A 197 -55.62 -85.94 -30.30
C LYS A 197 -54.75 -84.82 -30.88
N ALA A 198 -54.73 -84.69 -32.22
CA ALA A 198 -54.03 -83.62 -32.93
C ALA A 198 -54.59 -82.21 -32.59
N VAL A 199 -55.92 -82.10 -32.43
CA VAL A 199 -56.57 -80.85 -31.98
C VAL A 199 -56.16 -80.49 -30.54
N LYS A 200 -56.02 -81.47 -29.64
CA LYS A 200 -55.60 -81.24 -28.24
C LYS A 200 -54.12 -80.85 -28.13
N GLU A 201 -53.25 -81.46 -28.93
CA GLU A 201 -51.82 -81.09 -29.01
C GLU A 201 -51.61 -79.72 -29.66
N ASN A 202 -52.32 -79.40 -30.75
CA ASN A 202 -52.26 -78.07 -31.33
C ASN A 202 -52.83 -77.00 -30.40
N ALA A 203 -53.90 -77.30 -29.65
CA ALA A 203 -54.42 -76.39 -28.63
C ALA A 203 -53.35 -76.07 -27.56
N ASN A 204 -52.64 -77.08 -27.05
CA ASN A 204 -51.58 -76.89 -26.05
C ASN A 204 -50.36 -76.11 -26.61
N ASN A 205 -49.99 -76.37 -27.86
CA ASN A 205 -48.90 -75.64 -28.53
C ASN A 205 -49.28 -74.17 -28.80
N ILE A 206 -50.54 -73.88 -29.13
CA ILE A 206 -51.07 -72.52 -29.25
C ILE A 206 -51.05 -71.82 -27.89
N THR A 207 -51.46 -72.49 -26.81
CA THR A 207 -51.42 -71.91 -25.45
C THR A 207 -49.98 -71.62 -24.99
N GLN A 208 -49.00 -72.47 -25.30
CA GLN A 208 -47.60 -72.19 -24.98
C GLN A 208 -47.00 -71.07 -25.84
N ALA A 209 -47.38 -71.00 -27.12
CA ALA A 209 -46.96 -69.91 -28.01
C ALA A 209 -47.56 -68.55 -27.58
N ASP A 210 -48.83 -68.52 -27.18
CA ASP A 210 -49.48 -67.33 -26.62
C ASP A 210 -48.80 -66.88 -25.33
N ASN A 211 -48.53 -67.80 -24.40
CA ASN A 211 -47.84 -67.45 -23.14
C ASN A 211 -46.42 -66.89 -23.38
N LYS A 212 -45.70 -67.40 -24.38
CA LYS A 212 -44.36 -66.92 -24.75
C LYS A 212 -44.40 -65.58 -25.51
N ALA A 213 -45.46 -65.33 -26.28
CA ALA A 213 -45.70 -64.05 -26.94
C ALA A 213 -46.09 -62.96 -25.93
N GLU A 214 -46.87 -63.31 -24.91
CA GLU A 214 -47.31 -62.39 -23.86
C GLU A 214 -46.14 -62.01 -22.93
N SER A 215 -45.23 -62.96 -22.62
CA SER A 215 -44.00 -62.65 -21.87
C SER A 215 -43.04 -61.75 -22.67
N ALA A 216 -42.91 -61.96 -23.98
CA ALA A 216 -42.08 -61.11 -24.84
C ALA A 216 -42.63 -59.68 -24.99
N LYS A 217 -43.97 -59.52 -25.02
CA LYS A 217 -44.62 -58.19 -24.95
C LYS A 217 -44.35 -57.50 -23.62
N ALA A 218 -44.40 -58.23 -22.51
CA ALA A 218 -44.12 -57.67 -21.18
C ALA A 218 -42.66 -57.20 -21.04
N GLU A 219 -41.69 -57.97 -21.54
CA GLU A 219 -40.27 -57.59 -21.56
C GLU A 219 -39.99 -56.38 -22.46
N SER A 220 -40.61 -56.33 -23.64
CA SER A 220 -40.54 -55.18 -24.55
C SER A 220 -41.12 -53.89 -23.94
N ALA A 221 -42.24 -54.01 -23.22
CA ALA A 221 -42.84 -52.89 -22.50
C ALA A 221 -41.97 -52.42 -21.32
N ALA A 222 -41.32 -53.34 -20.60
CA ALA A 222 -40.38 -53.02 -19.53
C ALA A 222 -39.11 -52.31 -20.05
N ALA A 223 -38.54 -52.79 -21.16
CA ALA A 223 -37.41 -52.14 -21.83
C ALA A 223 -37.75 -50.72 -22.30
N SER A 224 -38.96 -50.54 -22.86
CA SER A 224 -39.44 -49.23 -23.30
C SER A 224 -39.63 -48.25 -22.13
N ARG A 225 -40.09 -48.72 -20.97
CA ARG A 225 -40.18 -47.91 -19.74
C ARG A 225 -38.81 -47.48 -19.22
N LEU A 226 -37.85 -48.40 -19.19
CA LEU A 226 -36.47 -48.09 -18.77
C LEU A 226 -35.80 -47.07 -19.70
N ALA A 227 -36.03 -47.19 -21.02
CA ALA A 227 -35.51 -46.25 -22.01
C ALA A 227 -36.07 -44.82 -21.81
N LEU A 228 -37.36 -44.70 -21.51
CA LEU A 228 -37.99 -43.41 -21.16
C LEU A 228 -37.41 -42.80 -19.88
N GLU A 229 -37.16 -43.62 -18.86
CA GLU A 229 -36.56 -43.15 -17.59
C GLU A 229 -35.11 -42.68 -17.79
N VAL A 230 -34.30 -43.43 -18.55
CA VAL A 230 -32.92 -43.03 -18.90
C VAL A 230 -32.91 -41.72 -19.70
N LYS A 231 -33.82 -41.57 -20.66
CA LYS A 231 -33.97 -40.33 -21.44
C LYS A 231 -34.30 -39.14 -20.55
N GLY A 232 -35.25 -39.29 -19.61
CA GLY A 232 -35.59 -38.21 -18.66
C GLY A 232 -34.44 -37.82 -17.73
N LYS A 233 -33.67 -38.80 -17.24
CA LYS A 233 -32.46 -38.53 -16.43
C LYS A 233 -31.36 -37.84 -17.24
N ALA A 234 -31.17 -38.23 -18.51
CA ALA A 234 -30.21 -37.59 -19.41
C ALA A 234 -30.58 -36.13 -19.70
N GLU A 235 -31.86 -35.85 -20.01
CA GLU A 235 -32.36 -34.48 -20.21
C GLU A 235 -32.18 -33.62 -18.94
N THR A 236 -32.42 -34.18 -17.75
CA THR A 236 -32.20 -33.48 -16.48
C THR A 236 -30.72 -33.19 -16.23
N ALA A 237 -29.82 -34.13 -16.58
CA ALA A 237 -28.38 -33.94 -16.45
C ALA A 237 -27.86 -32.86 -17.41
N ASP A 238 -28.37 -32.80 -18.63
CA ASP A 238 -28.01 -31.80 -19.64
C ASP A 238 -28.44 -30.38 -19.23
N GLN A 239 -29.63 -30.25 -18.65
CA GLN A 239 -30.10 -28.98 -18.06
C GLN A 239 -29.21 -28.52 -16.90
N LYS A 240 -28.82 -29.42 -15.99
CA LYS A 240 -27.90 -29.11 -14.88
C LYS A 240 -26.51 -28.73 -15.38
N ALA A 241 -26.01 -29.40 -16.41
CA ALA A 241 -24.72 -29.07 -17.02
C ALA A 241 -24.74 -27.68 -17.68
N THR A 242 -25.83 -27.34 -18.38
CA THR A 242 -26.03 -26.02 -18.99
C THR A 242 -26.08 -24.93 -17.92
N GLN A 243 -26.84 -25.14 -16.83
CA GLN A 243 -26.89 -24.20 -15.72
C GLN A 243 -25.51 -24.01 -15.07
N ALA A 244 -24.77 -25.09 -14.83
CA ALA A 244 -23.42 -25.00 -14.25
C ALA A 244 -22.45 -24.22 -15.15
N LEU A 245 -22.56 -24.33 -16.47
CA LEU A 245 -21.77 -23.53 -17.41
C LEU A 245 -22.12 -22.03 -17.32
N THR A 246 -23.40 -21.69 -17.17
CA THR A 246 -23.85 -20.31 -16.95
C THR A 246 -23.32 -19.75 -15.63
N ASP A 247 -23.43 -20.51 -14.54
CA ASP A 247 -22.93 -20.11 -13.22
C ASP A 247 -21.40 -19.89 -13.26
N VAL A 248 -20.65 -20.75 -13.96
CA VAL A 248 -19.19 -20.57 -14.14
C VAL A 248 -18.87 -19.31 -14.95
N ALA A 249 -19.66 -18.97 -15.96
CA ALA A 249 -19.47 -17.73 -16.72
C ALA A 249 -19.73 -16.49 -15.86
N GLU A 250 -20.78 -16.51 -15.03
CA GLU A 250 -21.09 -15.44 -14.08
C GLU A 250 -20.01 -15.30 -13.00
N LEU A 251 -19.52 -16.41 -12.45
CA LEU A 251 -18.41 -16.41 -11.49
C LEU A 251 -17.12 -15.82 -12.09
N LYS A 252 -16.83 -16.09 -13.37
CA LYS A 252 -15.69 -15.48 -14.07
C LYS A 252 -15.88 -13.96 -14.24
N ALA A 253 -17.09 -13.52 -14.60
CA ALA A 253 -17.39 -12.09 -14.70
C ALA A 253 -17.20 -11.39 -13.34
N LYS A 254 -17.76 -11.97 -12.27
CA LYS A 254 -17.60 -11.47 -10.90
C LYS A 254 -16.14 -11.49 -10.44
N GLY A 255 -15.37 -12.51 -10.83
CA GLY A 255 -13.94 -12.58 -10.57
C GLY A 255 -13.16 -11.44 -11.24
N ASN A 256 -13.53 -11.07 -12.46
CA ASN A 256 -12.92 -9.93 -13.17
C ASN A 256 -13.28 -8.59 -12.51
N ASP A 257 -14.54 -8.41 -12.10
CA ASP A 257 -14.97 -7.21 -11.38
C ASP A 257 -14.23 -7.08 -10.04
N MET A 258 -14.09 -8.19 -9.29
CA MET A 258 -13.31 -8.22 -8.06
C MET A 258 -11.83 -7.89 -8.30
N ALA A 259 -11.22 -8.41 -9.37
CA ALA A 259 -9.83 -8.09 -9.69
C ALA A 259 -9.64 -6.59 -9.97
N LYS A 260 -10.61 -5.96 -10.65
CA LYS A 260 -10.63 -4.52 -10.88
C LYS A 260 -10.78 -3.74 -9.57
N ASP A 261 -11.72 -4.12 -8.71
CA ASP A 261 -11.95 -3.48 -7.42
C ASP A 261 -10.70 -3.57 -6.51
N ILE A 262 -10.01 -4.72 -6.53
CA ILE A 262 -8.75 -4.91 -5.79
C ILE A 262 -7.66 -3.97 -6.32
N ALA A 263 -7.51 -3.84 -7.64
CA ALA A 263 -6.54 -2.92 -8.23
C ALA A 263 -6.86 -1.45 -7.89
N GLU A 264 -8.14 -1.06 -7.96
CA GLU A 264 -8.58 0.28 -7.55
C GLU A 264 -8.38 0.54 -6.05
N LEU A 265 -8.57 -0.49 -5.21
CA LEU A 265 -8.31 -0.40 -3.78
C LEU A 265 -6.82 -0.23 -3.50
N GLY A 266 -5.95 -0.97 -4.19
CA GLY A 266 -4.50 -0.82 -4.11
C GLY A 266 -4.07 0.62 -4.40
N GLY A 267 -4.51 1.17 -5.54
CA GLY A 267 -4.20 2.57 -5.87
C GLY A 267 -4.75 3.58 -4.86
N ARG A 268 -5.92 3.33 -4.26
CA ARG A 268 -6.46 4.17 -3.17
C ARG A 268 -5.62 4.08 -1.90
N ILE A 269 -5.10 2.91 -1.56
CA ILE A 269 -4.22 2.71 -0.40
C ILE A 269 -2.92 3.47 -0.60
N ASP A 270 -2.32 3.40 -1.79
CA ASP A 270 -1.05 4.10 -2.08
C ASP A 270 -1.21 5.62 -1.93
N VAL A 271 -2.29 6.17 -2.51
CA VAL A 271 -2.64 7.58 -2.37
C VAL A 271 -2.89 7.97 -0.92
N THR A 272 -3.64 7.16 -0.18
CA THR A 272 -3.95 7.40 1.25
C THR A 272 -2.69 7.34 2.12
N GLY A 273 -1.79 6.39 1.84
CA GLY A 273 -0.51 6.24 2.52
C GLY A 273 0.37 7.47 2.35
N ALA A 274 0.52 7.96 1.10
CA ALA A 274 1.24 9.19 0.81
C ALA A 274 0.60 10.39 1.54
N MET A 275 -0.72 10.56 1.45
CA MET A 275 -1.43 11.68 2.09
C MET A 275 -1.31 11.68 3.61
N SER A 276 -1.33 10.50 4.23
CA SER A 276 -1.14 10.31 5.68
C SER A 276 0.29 10.63 6.10
N ALA A 277 1.28 10.19 5.31
CA ALA A 277 2.69 10.51 5.53
C ALA A 277 2.95 12.03 5.41
N ALA A 278 2.32 12.70 4.43
CA ALA A 278 2.40 14.15 4.31
C ALA A 278 1.83 14.84 5.56
N LEU A 279 0.61 14.48 5.99
CA LEU A 279 0.01 15.05 7.21
C LEU A 279 0.88 14.81 8.47
N ALA A 280 1.48 13.63 8.61
CA ALA A 280 2.40 13.31 9.71
C ALA A 280 3.73 14.10 9.63
N GLY A 281 4.10 14.56 8.43
CA GLY A 281 5.24 15.43 8.21
C GLY A 281 5.01 16.88 8.65
N LEU A 282 3.76 17.30 8.93
CA LEU A 282 3.46 18.64 9.42
C LEU A 282 3.97 18.80 10.86
N LYS A 283 5.11 19.48 11.00
CA LYS A 283 5.79 19.68 12.29
C LYS A 283 5.83 21.17 12.65
N PRO A 284 5.24 21.57 13.77
CA PRO A 284 5.36 22.93 14.27
C PRO A 284 6.76 23.15 14.84
N LEU A 285 7.25 24.39 14.72
CA LEU A 285 8.45 24.86 15.40
C LEU A 285 8.20 25.00 16.91
N GLN A 286 9.27 25.21 17.68
CA GLN A 286 9.18 25.40 19.12
C GLN A 286 8.30 26.59 19.49
N TYR A 287 7.74 26.56 20.70
CA TYR A 287 6.87 27.60 21.22
C TYR A 287 7.57 28.96 21.19
N ASP A 288 6.91 29.95 20.57
CA ASP A 288 7.28 31.36 20.60
C ASP A 288 6.05 32.16 21.08
N PRO A 289 6.12 32.84 22.25
CA PRO A 289 4.99 33.62 22.77
C PRO A 289 4.63 34.83 21.90
N MET A 290 5.53 35.30 21.03
CA MET A 290 5.26 36.40 20.10
C MET A 290 4.74 35.92 18.74
N ALA A 291 4.89 34.63 18.44
CA ALA A 291 4.38 33.98 17.22
C ALA A 291 3.69 32.64 17.55
N PRO A 292 2.55 32.65 18.27
CA PRO A 292 1.89 31.43 18.73
C PRO A 292 1.20 30.65 17.60
N THR A 293 0.91 31.29 16.46
CA THR A 293 0.29 30.64 15.29
C THR A 293 1.34 30.38 14.22
N GLN A 294 1.37 29.16 13.68
CA GLN A 294 2.34 28.73 12.67
C GLN A 294 1.65 28.04 11.50
N VAL A 295 2.19 28.23 10.30
CA VAL A 295 1.79 27.50 9.09
C VAL A 295 2.83 26.42 8.81
N MET A 296 2.37 25.22 8.49
CA MET A 296 3.20 24.05 8.21
C MET A 296 2.95 23.58 6.77
N GLY A 297 4.00 23.07 6.13
CA GLY A 297 3.90 22.45 4.82
C GLY A 297 4.78 21.22 4.75
N SER A 298 4.33 20.21 4.02
CA SER A 298 5.07 18.97 3.83
C SER A 298 4.76 18.34 2.47
N ALA A 299 5.70 17.52 2.00
CA ALA A 299 5.55 16.68 0.83
C ALA A 299 6.04 15.27 1.18
N SER A 300 5.44 14.25 0.58
CA SER A 300 5.82 12.87 0.83
C SER A 300 5.56 11.99 -0.39
N THR A 301 6.16 10.80 -0.39
CA THR A 301 6.01 9.79 -1.42
C THR A 301 5.79 8.42 -0.77
N TYR A 302 4.88 7.62 -1.32
CA TYR A 302 4.60 6.25 -0.86
C TYR A 302 4.18 5.41 -2.07
N GLU A 303 4.83 4.26 -2.30
CA GLU A 303 4.56 3.37 -3.45
C GLU A 303 4.44 4.11 -4.80
N GLY A 304 5.29 5.13 -5.01
CA GLY A 304 5.31 5.95 -6.22
C GLY A 304 4.27 7.07 -6.30
N GLN A 305 3.34 7.17 -5.35
CA GLN A 305 2.37 8.28 -5.24
C GLN A 305 2.93 9.44 -4.43
N GLN A 306 2.76 10.67 -4.93
CA GLN A 306 3.20 11.89 -4.25
C GLN A 306 2.01 12.63 -3.64
N ALA A 307 2.21 13.15 -2.43
CA ALA A 307 1.21 13.93 -1.72
C ALA A 307 1.82 15.16 -1.06
N TYR A 308 1.01 16.22 -0.96
CA TYR A 308 1.36 17.48 -0.34
C TYR A 308 0.38 17.77 0.79
N ALA A 309 0.86 18.41 1.86
CA ALA A 309 -0.01 18.85 2.94
C ALA A 309 0.31 20.27 3.38
N LEU A 310 -0.74 20.96 3.85
CA LEU A 310 -0.68 22.26 4.47
C LEU A 310 -1.44 22.21 5.79
N GLY A 311 -0.86 22.79 6.83
CA GLY A 311 -1.47 22.79 8.16
C GLY A 311 -1.22 24.06 8.94
N LEU A 312 -1.94 24.18 10.04
CA LEU A 312 -1.88 25.27 11.00
C LEU A 312 -1.71 24.69 12.40
N ALA A 313 -0.85 25.31 13.19
CA ALA A 313 -0.70 25.02 14.61
C ALA A 313 -0.86 26.31 15.41
N HIS A 314 -1.50 26.23 16.56
CA HIS A 314 -1.66 27.34 17.49
C HIS A 314 -1.32 26.90 18.90
N PHE A 315 -0.35 27.59 19.50
CA PHE A 315 0.04 27.39 20.89
C PHE A 315 -0.77 28.31 21.79
N THR A 316 -1.59 27.71 22.65
CA THR A 316 -2.33 28.46 23.68
C THR A 316 -1.46 28.73 24.91
N SER A 317 -0.44 27.91 25.13
CA SER A 317 0.57 28.02 26.18
C SER A 317 1.82 27.22 25.77
N GLU A 318 2.93 27.35 26.49
CA GLU A 318 4.14 26.54 26.24
C GLU A 318 3.87 25.02 26.33
N ASP A 319 2.88 24.66 27.15
CA ASP A 319 2.55 23.27 27.45
C ASP A 319 1.33 22.75 26.68
N LEU A 320 0.60 23.60 25.92
CA LEU A 320 -0.61 23.21 25.19
C LEU A 320 -0.68 23.79 23.77
N MET A 321 -0.81 22.89 22.79
CA MET A 321 -0.91 23.20 21.37
C MET A 321 -2.07 22.47 20.71
N VAL A 322 -2.81 23.18 19.86
CA VAL A 322 -3.77 22.60 18.92
C VAL A 322 -3.22 22.71 17.50
N HIS A 323 -3.45 21.70 16.67
CA HIS A 323 -3.02 21.71 15.28
C HIS A 323 -4.01 20.97 14.38
N GLY A 324 -3.94 21.28 13.10
CA GLY A 324 -4.69 20.55 12.08
C GLY A 324 -4.14 20.86 10.69
N GLY A 325 -4.49 20.03 9.73
CA GLY A 325 -3.98 20.16 8.38
C GLY A 325 -4.81 19.38 7.37
N VAL A 326 -4.60 19.72 6.11
CA VAL A 326 -5.20 19.07 4.96
C VAL A 326 -4.12 18.61 4.01
N SER A 327 -4.30 17.44 3.39
CA SER A 327 -3.43 16.96 2.33
C SER A 327 -4.20 16.69 1.06
N PHE A 328 -3.49 16.78 -0.06
CA PHE A 328 -4.02 16.61 -1.40
C PHE A 328 -2.99 15.95 -2.32
N THR A 329 -3.49 15.29 -3.36
CA THR A 329 -2.69 14.69 -4.43
C THR A 329 -3.17 15.18 -5.79
N ASN A 330 -2.41 14.87 -6.84
CA ASN A 330 -2.81 15.16 -8.22
C ASN A 330 -4.10 14.43 -8.66
N SER A 331 -4.59 13.47 -7.87
CA SER A 331 -5.78 12.66 -8.13
C SER A 331 -7.07 13.23 -7.53
N HIS A 332 -7.11 14.52 -7.15
CA HIS A 332 -8.28 15.21 -6.58
C HIS A 332 -8.86 14.58 -5.30
N LYS A 333 -8.04 13.85 -4.54
CA LYS A 333 -8.38 13.30 -3.22
C LYS A 333 -7.85 14.23 -2.14
N TYR A 334 -8.60 14.37 -1.05
CA TYR A 334 -8.25 15.19 0.10
C TYR A 334 -8.39 14.41 1.41
N MET A 335 -7.51 14.68 2.37
CA MET A 335 -7.56 14.16 3.74
C MET A 335 -7.34 15.32 4.71
N ALA A 336 -7.86 15.21 5.93
CA ALA A 336 -7.71 16.22 6.96
C ALA A 336 -7.37 15.57 8.32
N ASN A 337 -6.59 16.26 9.14
CA ASN A 337 -6.34 15.89 10.53
C ASN A 337 -6.55 17.07 11.48
N VAL A 338 -6.81 16.75 12.75
CA VAL A 338 -6.85 17.69 13.86
C VAL A 338 -6.30 16.97 15.10
N GLY A 339 -5.55 17.68 15.93
CA GLY A 339 -4.90 17.11 17.09
C GLY A 339 -4.62 18.15 18.18
N VAL A 340 -4.43 17.65 19.39
CA VAL A 340 -4.02 18.42 20.57
C VAL A 340 -2.80 17.75 21.18
N THR A 341 -1.84 18.57 21.60
CA THR A 341 -0.57 18.12 22.20
C THR A 341 -0.39 18.82 23.53
N TYR A 342 -0.13 18.05 24.58
CA TYR A 342 0.16 18.55 25.92
C TYR A 342 1.53 18.06 26.41
N LYS A 343 2.33 18.96 26.97
CA LYS A 343 3.67 18.65 27.50
C LYS A 343 3.59 18.35 29.00
N PHE A 344 4.06 17.17 29.43
CA PHE A 344 4.13 16.77 30.84
C PHE A 344 5.60 16.67 31.32
N GLY A 345 5.90 17.20 32.50
CA GLY A 345 7.23 17.10 33.14
C GLY A 345 7.45 18.19 34.19
N HIS A 346 8.07 17.84 35.33
CA HIS A 346 8.38 18.78 36.42
C HIS A 346 9.90 19.00 36.50
N SER A 347 10.35 20.23 36.24
CA SER A 347 11.68 20.68 36.63
C SER A 347 11.53 21.50 37.90
N ALA A 348 12.21 21.11 38.99
CA ALA A 348 12.18 21.81 40.29
C ALA A 348 12.56 23.30 40.17
N GLU A 349 13.27 23.66 39.09
CA GLU A 349 13.71 25.00 38.72
C GLU A 349 12.61 25.90 38.08
N LYS A 350 11.52 25.32 37.53
CA LYS A 350 10.41 26.08 36.91
C LYS A 350 9.60 26.89 37.95
N SER A 351 9.68 26.50 39.23
CA SER A 351 8.96 27.12 40.36
C SER A 351 9.62 28.39 40.93
N MET A 352 10.91 28.61 40.64
CA MET A 352 11.69 29.77 41.11
C MET A 352 11.82 30.89 40.06
N ILE A 353 11.29 30.66 38.86
CA ILE A 353 11.27 31.60 37.75
C ILE A 353 9.96 32.40 37.85
N PRO A 354 9.99 33.74 37.97
CA PRO A 354 8.77 34.55 38.03
C PRO A 354 7.88 34.26 36.81
N MET A 355 6.56 34.26 36.97
CA MET A 355 5.57 33.85 35.94
C MET A 355 5.79 34.50 34.54
N ARG A 356 6.46 35.67 34.49
CA ARG A 356 6.82 36.38 33.26
C ARG A 356 7.94 35.72 32.44
N TYR A 357 8.76 34.89 33.07
CA TYR A 357 9.95 34.23 32.50
C TYR A 357 9.70 32.74 32.21
N GLN A 358 8.49 32.24 32.51
CA GLN A 358 8.14 30.81 32.41
C GLN A 358 7.77 30.35 31.00
N ALA A 359 7.73 31.22 30.00
CA ALA A 359 7.24 30.90 28.67
C ALA A 359 8.35 30.42 27.70
N GLY A 360 9.39 29.77 28.26
CA GLY A 360 10.53 29.22 27.53
C GLY A 360 11.73 30.17 27.33
N PRO A 361 12.89 29.67 26.85
CA PRO A 361 14.16 30.40 26.77
C PRO A 361 14.13 31.66 25.89
N ILE A 362 13.23 31.72 24.90
CA ILE A 362 13.05 32.88 24.03
C ILE A 362 12.28 33.99 24.75
N SER A 363 11.26 33.62 25.53
CA SER A 363 10.45 34.56 26.31
C SER A 363 11.26 35.28 27.38
N SER A 364 12.19 34.56 28.03
CA SER A 364 12.98 35.10 29.11
C SER A 364 13.95 36.17 28.60
N ILE A 365 14.54 35.99 27.41
CA ILE A 365 15.39 37.00 26.76
C ILE A 365 14.57 38.25 26.44
N TYR A 366 13.34 38.10 25.93
CA TYR A 366 12.49 39.24 25.58
C TYR A 366 12.03 40.03 26.81
N VAL A 367 11.61 39.34 27.87
CA VAL A 367 11.25 39.99 29.13
C VAL A 367 12.46 40.66 29.75
N MET A 368 13.63 40.04 29.69
CA MET A 368 14.87 40.63 30.21
C MET A 368 15.29 41.86 29.37
N GLN A 369 15.10 41.87 28.05
CA GLN A 369 15.31 43.06 27.21
C GLN A 369 14.37 44.19 27.61
N LYS A 370 13.07 43.90 27.72
CA LYS A 370 12.07 44.89 28.10
C LYS A 370 12.29 45.43 29.52
N GLU A 371 12.68 44.57 30.46
CA GLU A 371 13.06 44.99 31.82
C GLU A 371 14.34 45.82 31.82
N ASN A 372 15.34 45.50 30.99
CA ASN A 372 16.52 46.35 30.83
C ASN A 372 16.21 47.72 30.22
N GLU A 373 15.30 47.80 29.25
CA GLU A 373 14.83 49.07 28.69
C GLU A 373 14.11 49.91 29.76
N MET A 374 13.14 49.31 30.47
CA MET A 374 12.44 49.99 31.57
C MET A 374 13.38 50.37 32.73
N MET A 375 14.41 49.57 33.01
CA MET A 375 15.43 49.86 34.01
C MET A 375 16.28 51.06 33.58
N ARG A 376 16.65 51.16 32.30
CA ARG A 376 17.35 52.32 31.73
C ARG A 376 16.50 53.58 31.77
N GLU A 377 15.21 53.50 31.46
CA GLU A 377 14.28 54.63 31.58
C GLU A 377 14.15 55.10 33.05
N LYS A 378 14.02 54.18 34.00
CA LYS A 378 13.98 54.53 35.43
C LYS A 378 15.30 55.14 35.92
N MET A 379 16.44 54.65 35.45
CA MET A 379 17.75 55.25 35.75
C MET A 379 17.83 56.68 35.21
N ALA A 380 17.39 56.93 33.98
CA ALA A 380 17.35 58.27 33.39
C ALA A 380 16.44 59.23 34.19
N GLN A 381 15.26 58.76 34.61
CA GLN A 381 14.36 59.55 35.48
C GLN A 381 14.95 59.79 36.88
N GLN A 382 15.75 58.87 37.41
CA GLN A 382 16.45 59.08 38.68
C GLN A 382 17.59 60.08 38.54
N GLU A 383 18.39 60.01 37.47
CA GLU A 383 19.42 61.01 37.18
C GLU A 383 18.83 62.42 37.05
N GLU A 384 17.68 62.56 36.37
CA GLU A 384 16.98 63.85 36.25
C GLU A 384 16.49 64.38 37.61
N ARG A 385 15.95 63.51 38.47
CA ARG A 385 15.58 63.90 39.85
C ARG A 385 16.78 64.25 40.71
N ILE A 386 17.90 63.54 40.55
CA ILE A 386 19.14 63.83 41.27
C ILE A 386 19.67 65.20 40.84
N ALA A 387 19.68 65.51 39.55
CA ALA A 387 20.07 66.83 39.04
C ALA A 387 19.18 67.97 39.59
N GLN A 388 17.86 67.77 39.63
CA GLN A 388 16.92 68.74 40.22
C GLN A 388 17.13 68.92 41.73
N LEU A 389 17.45 67.84 42.47
CA LEU A 389 17.77 67.91 43.89
C LEU A 389 19.12 68.60 44.15
N GLU A 390 20.14 68.35 43.31
CA GLU A 390 21.43 69.05 43.37
C GLU A 390 21.26 70.55 43.09
N GLU A 391 20.40 70.92 42.14
CA GLU A 391 20.05 72.31 41.85
C GLU A 391 19.32 72.99 43.03
N MET A 392 18.37 72.28 43.68
CA MET A 392 17.72 72.78 44.91
C MET A 392 18.70 72.92 46.07
N ILE A 393 19.65 72.00 46.24
CA ILE A 393 20.69 72.06 47.28
C ILE A 393 21.66 73.23 47.02
N MET A 394 22.01 73.50 45.76
CA MET A 394 22.83 74.67 45.41
C MET A 394 22.12 75.99 45.66
N ASN A 395 20.81 76.07 45.42
CA ASN A 395 20.01 77.26 45.70
C ASN A 395 19.74 77.47 47.21
N MET A 396 19.83 76.44 48.04
CA MET A 396 19.76 76.56 49.51
C MET A 396 21.10 76.90 50.20
N LYS A 397 22.23 76.87 49.46
CA LYS A 397 23.57 77.20 49.97
C LYS A 397 24.07 78.61 49.58
N LYS A 398 23.25 79.40 48.91
CA LYS A 398 23.39 80.87 48.78
C LYS A 398 22.51 81.53 49.83
#